data_AF-A0A0S8CHV6-F1
#
_entry.id   AF-A0A0S8CHV6-F1
#
_cell.length_a   1.000
_cell.length_b   1.000
_cell.length_c   1.000
_cell.angle_alpha   90.00
_cell.angle_beta   90.00
_cell.angle_gamma   90.00
#
_symmetry.space_group_name_H-M   'P 1'
#
loop_
_entity.id
_entity.type
_entity.pdbx_description
1 polymer ?
#
loop_
_entity_poly.entity_id
_entity_poly.type
_entity_poly.pdbx_seq_one_letter_code
_entity_poly.pdbx_strand_id
1 'polypeptide(L)'
;MYFPMFLQGVQDISTFHSGFITTPYGVLTAFMGVPVGYIIARSGRFKWMYITGYGILAMSMFGLILLDAHSQIVWSVAVALLAGLGYGVIPTINTVVVQNSVPKRLMGVAMGAVFFFLMMGSAISPAILGSTMNVSYENSLSQSLPEGLSDIVDEKTIESLVGDPQVLLSESALENLKETIREKGGNGEQLFQQTVEAIRHSLEAGLRNIFWVGLIMMIVSFLIICTVPSKFADIEE
;
A
#
# COMPACT_ATOMS: atom_id res chain seq x y z
N MET A 1 3.01 -1.19 3.32
CA MET A 1 2.45 -2.28 4.15
C MET A 1 1.71 -3.30 3.30
N TYR A 2 0.68 -2.89 2.55
CA TYR A 2 -0.20 -3.81 1.81
C TYR A 2 0.42 -4.49 0.58
N PHE A 3 1.46 -3.91 -0.04
CA PHE A 3 2.12 -4.55 -1.19
C PHE A 3 2.89 -5.85 -0.81
N PRO A 4 3.76 -5.88 0.22
CA PRO A 4 4.30 -7.14 0.72
C PRO A 4 3.23 -8.16 1.13
N MET A 5 2.13 -7.70 1.73
CA MET A 5 0.98 -8.53 2.10
C MET A 5 0.32 -9.18 0.89
N PHE A 6 0.20 -8.46 -0.23
CA PHE A 6 -0.25 -9.03 -1.51
C PHE A 6 0.69 -10.13 -2.00
N LEU A 7 2.00 -9.85 -2.05
CA LEU A 7 2.99 -10.83 -2.52
C LEU A 7 2.98 -12.10 -1.66
N GLN A 8 2.87 -11.95 -0.34
CA GLN A 8 2.91 -13.08 0.59
C GLN A 8 1.58 -13.83 0.61
N GLY A 9 0.46 -13.16 0.87
CA GLY A 9 -0.83 -13.83 1.06
C GLY A 9 -1.55 -14.19 -0.24
N VAL A 10 -1.41 -13.40 -1.30
CA VAL A 10 -2.12 -13.62 -2.58
C VAL A 10 -1.27 -14.34 -3.62
N GLN A 11 0.04 -14.08 -3.68
CA GLN A 11 0.94 -14.75 -4.63
C GLN A 11 1.73 -15.93 -4.01
N ASP A 12 1.54 -16.23 -2.73
CA ASP A 12 2.27 -17.30 -2.00
C ASP A 12 3.80 -17.15 -1.98
N ILE A 13 4.29 -15.91 -2.12
CA ILE A 13 5.73 -15.66 -2.17
C ILE A 13 6.28 -15.58 -0.74
N SER A 14 7.37 -16.30 -0.47
CA SER A 14 7.99 -16.26 0.87
C SER A 14 8.37 -14.84 1.31
N THR A 15 8.38 -14.60 2.62
CA THR A 15 8.72 -13.31 3.23
C THR A 15 10.06 -12.78 2.73
N PHE A 16 11.06 -13.66 2.55
CA PHE A 16 12.36 -13.30 2.03
C PHE A 16 12.29 -12.77 0.59
N HIS A 17 11.60 -13.49 -0.31
CA HIS A 17 11.46 -13.06 -1.71
C HIS A 17 10.59 -11.80 -1.86
N SER A 18 9.53 -11.67 -1.07
CA SER A 18 8.71 -10.46 -0.99
C SER A 18 9.53 -9.24 -0.56
N GLY A 19 10.41 -9.41 0.44
CA GLY A 19 11.37 -8.38 0.85
C GLY A 19 12.32 -7.98 -0.29
N PHE A 20 12.84 -8.96 -1.04
CA PHE A 20 13.70 -8.68 -2.18
C PHE A 20 12.98 -7.90 -3.30
N ILE A 21 11.73 -8.23 -3.60
CA ILE A 21 10.90 -7.53 -4.60
C ILE A 21 10.61 -6.08 -4.18
N THR A 22 10.47 -5.82 -2.88
CA THR A 22 10.15 -4.49 -2.35
C THR A 22 11.38 -3.64 -2.04
N THR A 23 12.57 -4.23 -2.00
CA THR A 23 13.83 -3.52 -1.76
C THR A 23 14.11 -2.40 -2.77
N PRO A 24 13.94 -2.59 -4.10
CA PRO A 24 14.19 -1.55 -5.09
C PRO A 24 13.36 -0.28 -4.87
N TYR A 25 12.12 -0.43 -4.39
CA TYR A 25 11.28 0.72 -4.01
C TYR A 25 11.99 1.55 -2.94
N GLY A 26 12.42 0.94 -1.84
CA GLY A 26 13.11 1.63 -0.75
C GLY A 26 14.41 2.31 -1.22
N VAL A 27 15.23 1.59 -1.98
CA VAL A 27 16.49 2.12 -2.55
C VAL A 27 16.21 3.36 -3.41
N LEU A 28 15.29 3.28 -4.37
CA LEU A 28 14.99 4.41 -5.23
C LEU A 28 14.46 5.61 -4.43
N THR A 29 13.56 5.39 -3.48
CA THR A 29 13.04 6.50 -2.67
C THR A 29 14.14 7.22 -1.88
N ALA A 30 15.15 6.51 -1.40
CA ALA A 30 16.28 7.09 -0.67
C ALA A 30 17.24 7.88 -1.59
N PHE A 31 17.53 7.36 -2.78
CA PHE A 31 18.51 7.96 -3.68
C PHE A 31 17.96 9.07 -4.59
N MET A 32 16.63 9.12 -4.80
CA MET A 32 16.00 10.12 -5.67
C MET A 32 16.11 11.56 -5.15
N GLY A 33 16.39 11.78 -3.86
CA GLY A 33 16.50 13.14 -3.32
C GLY A 33 17.68 13.95 -3.87
N VAL A 34 18.83 13.31 -4.11
CA VAL A 34 20.03 13.99 -4.63
C VAL A 34 19.83 14.58 -6.04
N PRO A 35 19.41 13.80 -7.07
CA PRO A 35 19.20 14.35 -8.40
C PRO A 35 18.09 15.40 -8.42
N VAL A 36 17.04 15.21 -7.62
CA VAL A 36 15.92 16.16 -7.55
C VAL A 36 16.37 17.50 -6.96
N GLY A 37 17.11 17.47 -5.85
CA GLY A 37 17.68 18.68 -5.25
C GLY A 37 18.59 19.43 -6.22
N TYR A 38 19.46 18.71 -6.95
CA TYR A 38 20.34 19.31 -7.96
C TYR A 38 19.55 19.97 -9.11
N ILE A 39 18.53 19.29 -9.64
CA ILE A 39 17.69 19.83 -10.73
C ILE A 39 16.93 21.07 -10.28
N ILE A 40 16.36 21.09 -9.06
CA ILE A 40 15.65 22.26 -8.55
C ILE A 40 16.61 23.42 -8.34
N ALA A 41 17.79 23.19 -7.76
CA ALA A 41 18.79 24.22 -7.53
C ALA A 41 19.24 24.89 -8.83
N ARG A 42 19.33 24.14 -9.94
CA ARG A 42 19.74 24.67 -11.25
C ARG A 42 18.59 25.28 -12.05
N SER A 43 17.40 24.70 -12.00
CA SER A 43 16.27 25.10 -12.85
C SER A 43 15.34 26.14 -12.22
N GLY A 44 15.29 26.20 -10.88
CA GLY A 44 14.34 27.02 -10.13
C GLY A 44 12.86 26.64 -10.35
N ARG A 45 12.57 25.55 -11.06
CA ARG A 45 11.21 25.13 -11.44
C ARG A 45 10.92 23.74 -10.87
N PHE A 46 9.91 23.66 -10.00
CA PHE A 46 9.55 22.42 -9.32
C PHE A 46 8.19 21.83 -9.77
N LYS A 47 7.29 22.64 -10.35
CA LYS A 47 5.91 22.20 -10.69
C LYS A 47 5.86 21.01 -11.64
N TRP A 48 6.69 21.00 -12.69
CA TRP A 48 6.76 19.85 -13.61
C TRP A 48 7.16 18.56 -12.90
N MET A 49 8.09 18.64 -11.94
CA MET A 49 8.58 17.48 -11.19
C MET A 49 7.49 16.90 -10.28
N TYR A 50 6.65 17.75 -9.68
CA TYR A 50 5.45 17.29 -8.96
C TYR A 50 4.45 16.59 -9.88
N ILE A 51 4.13 17.20 -11.02
CA ILE A 51 3.16 16.63 -11.97
C ILE A 51 3.66 15.26 -12.44
N THR A 52 4.94 15.14 -12.80
CA THR A 52 5.51 13.86 -13.20
C THR A 52 5.56 12.86 -12.04
N GLY A 53 5.93 13.29 -10.83
CA GLY A 53 6.03 12.41 -9.66
C GLY A 53 4.69 11.82 -9.25
N TYR A 54 3.66 12.66 -9.11
CA TYR A 54 2.31 12.21 -8.79
C TYR A 54 1.66 11.43 -9.96
N GLY A 55 1.96 11.80 -11.22
CA GLY A 55 1.50 11.03 -12.38
C GLY A 55 2.09 9.62 -12.43
N ILE A 56 3.39 9.50 -12.16
CA ILE A 56 4.09 8.21 -12.04
C ILE A 56 3.50 7.40 -10.88
N LEU A 57 3.25 8.02 -9.72
CA LEU A 57 2.61 7.33 -8.59
C LEU A 57 1.20 6.84 -8.88
N ALA A 58 0.39 7.65 -9.56
CA ALA A 58 -0.94 7.24 -9.98
C ALA A 58 -0.88 6.05 -10.95
N MET A 59 0.08 6.07 -11.88
CA MET A 59 0.33 4.96 -12.80
C MET A 59 0.78 3.69 -12.05
N SER A 60 1.64 3.81 -11.04
CA SER A 60 2.03 2.68 -10.20
C SER A 60 0.85 2.12 -9.41
N MET A 61 -0.01 2.98 -8.83
CA MET A 61 -1.22 2.52 -8.14
C MET A 61 -2.17 1.81 -9.09
N PHE A 62 -2.33 2.31 -10.31
CA PHE A 62 -3.09 1.62 -11.35
C PHE A 62 -2.47 0.27 -11.71
N GLY A 63 -1.14 0.19 -11.80
CA GLY A 63 -0.41 -1.05 -11.99
C GLY A 63 -0.66 -2.07 -10.87
N LEU A 64 -0.79 -1.60 -9.61
CA LEU A 64 -1.15 -2.45 -8.47
C LEU A 64 -2.57 -2.99 -8.53
N ILE A 65 -3.52 -2.25 -9.10
CA ILE A 65 -4.90 -2.71 -9.28
C ILE A 65 -4.98 -3.86 -10.29
N LEU A 66 -4.06 -3.90 -11.25
CA LEU A 66 -3.96 -4.95 -12.27
C LEU A 66 -3.19 -6.19 -11.78
N LEU A 67 -2.64 -6.17 -10.57
CA LEU A 67 -2.00 -7.37 -10.01
C LEU A 67 -3.06 -8.42 -9.66
N ASP A 68 -2.72 -9.65 -10.00
CA ASP A 68 -3.50 -10.87 -9.75
C ASP A 68 -2.56 -11.94 -9.14
N ALA A 69 -3.12 -12.98 -8.52
CA ALA A 69 -2.39 -14.12 -7.97
C ALA A 69 -1.44 -14.75 -8.98
N HIS A 70 -1.80 -14.75 -10.28
CA HIS A 70 -0.98 -15.32 -11.36
C HIS A 70 -0.05 -14.33 -12.07
N SER A 71 0.01 -13.07 -11.59
CA SER A 71 0.87 -12.06 -12.22
C SER A 71 2.36 -12.39 -12.10
N GLN A 72 3.11 -12.12 -13.16
CA GLN A 72 4.54 -12.36 -13.19
C GLN A 72 5.28 -11.48 -12.17
N ILE A 73 6.28 -12.04 -11.49
CA ILE A 73 7.12 -11.32 -10.51
C ILE A 73 7.76 -10.07 -11.12
N VAL A 74 8.12 -10.11 -12.41
CA VAL A 74 8.70 -8.97 -13.13
C VAL A 74 7.76 -7.76 -13.12
N TRP A 75 6.46 -7.97 -13.21
CA TRP A 75 5.46 -6.91 -13.12
C TRP A 75 5.45 -6.25 -11.73
N SER A 76 5.45 -7.07 -10.67
CA SER A 76 5.52 -6.59 -9.28
C SER A 76 6.78 -5.75 -9.03
N VAL A 77 7.94 -6.18 -9.55
CA VAL A 77 9.20 -5.42 -9.47
C VAL A 77 9.10 -4.12 -10.27
N ALA A 78 8.56 -4.14 -11.48
CA ALA A 78 8.40 -2.95 -12.31
C ALA A 78 7.50 -1.89 -11.65
N VAL A 79 6.38 -2.32 -11.06
CA VAL A 79 5.48 -1.42 -10.32
C VAL A 79 6.15 -0.87 -9.06
N ALA A 80 6.92 -1.68 -8.33
CA ALA A 80 7.69 -1.23 -7.17
C ALA A 80 8.76 -0.19 -7.55
N LEU A 81 9.48 -0.41 -8.65
CA LEU A 81 10.45 0.54 -9.20
C LEU A 81 9.78 1.86 -9.59
N LEU A 82 8.67 1.79 -10.32
CA LEU A 82 7.92 2.96 -10.77
C LEU A 82 7.40 3.77 -9.56
N ALA A 83 6.84 3.08 -8.56
CA ALA A 83 6.40 3.70 -7.31
C ALA A 83 7.56 4.37 -6.55
N GLY A 84 8.74 3.73 -6.53
CA GLY A 84 9.92 4.27 -5.85
C GLY A 84 10.45 5.53 -6.53
N LEU A 85 10.45 5.57 -7.86
CA LEU A 85 10.79 6.76 -8.65
C LEU A 85 9.81 7.90 -8.40
N GLY A 86 8.50 7.63 -8.45
CA GLY A 86 7.49 8.66 -8.24
C GLY A 86 7.50 9.23 -6.82
N TYR A 87 7.52 8.36 -5.82
CA TYR A 87 7.51 8.76 -4.40
C TYR A 87 8.81 9.46 -4.01
N GLY A 88 9.97 8.97 -4.45
CA GLY A 88 11.28 9.48 -4.00
C GLY A 88 11.52 10.96 -4.33
N VAL A 89 10.82 11.50 -5.33
CA VAL A 89 10.95 12.90 -5.73
C VAL A 89 10.20 13.84 -4.77
N ILE A 90 9.05 13.42 -4.25
CA ILE A 90 8.07 14.29 -3.58
C ILE A 90 8.59 14.86 -2.24
N PRO A 91 9.17 14.07 -1.32
CA PRO A 91 9.68 14.59 -0.04
C PRO A 91 10.73 15.68 -0.21
N THR A 92 11.63 15.51 -1.18
CA THR A 92 12.66 16.50 -1.49
C THR A 92 12.06 17.79 -2.03
N ILE A 93 11.11 17.71 -2.98
CA ILE A 93 10.46 18.92 -3.48
C ILE A 93 9.70 19.64 -2.34
N ASN A 94 8.91 18.91 -1.53
CA ASN A 94 8.15 19.49 -0.41
C ASN A 94 9.08 20.28 0.53
N THR A 95 10.22 19.68 0.86
CA THR A 95 11.22 20.30 1.73
C THR A 95 11.77 21.60 1.11
N VAL A 96 12.19 21.56 -0.15
CA VAL A 96 12.77 22.72 -0.83
C VAL A 96 11.72 23.83 -1.04
N VAL A 97 10.48 23.47 -1.36
CA VAL A 97 9.38 24.43 -1.54
C VAL A 97 9.09 25.17 -0.25
N VAL A 98 8.93 24.46 0.85
CA VAL A 98 8.70 25.08 2.17
C VAL A 98 9.89 25.98 2.53
N GLN A 99 11.11 25.50 2.31
CA GLN A 99 12.32 26.28 2.60
C GLN A 99 12.43 27.59 1.85
N ASN A 100 11.98 27.61 0.60
CA ASN A 100 12.05 28.80 -0.26
C ASN A 100 10.76 29.63 -0.25
N SER A 101 9.75 29.27 0.56
CA SER A 101 8.47 29.99 0.65
C SER A 101 8.31 30.77 1.96
N VAL A 102 9.24 30.65 2.91
CA VAL A 102 9.18 31.34 4.20
C VAL A 102 10.51 32.00 4.56
N PRO A 103 10.51 33.13 5.29
CA PRO A 103 11.73 33.71 5.83
C PRO A 103 12.48 32.71 6.73
N LYS A 104 13.82 32.74 6.71
CA LYS A 104 14.67 31.81 7.49
C LYS A 104 14.32 31.76 8.98
N ARG A 105 13.88 32.88 9.57
CA ARG A 105 13.46 32.95 10.98
C ARG A 105 12.24 32.09 11.29
N LEU A 106 11.34 31.87 10.32
CA LEU A 106 10.12 31.08 10.46
C LEU A 106 10.27 29.65 9.95
N MET A 107 11.44 29.29 9.42
CA MET A 107 11.73 27.99 8.82
C MET A 107 11.38 26.80 9.74
N GLY A 108 11.76 26.90 11.01
CA GLY A 108 11.48 25.86 12.00
C GLY A 108 9.98 25.68 12.25
N VAL A 109 9.22 26.78 12.30
CA VAL A 109 7.76 26.75 12.50
C VAL A 109 7.08 26.14 11.27
N ALA A 110 7.49 26.54 10.06
CA ALA A 110 6.93 26.04 8.81
C ALA A 110 7.20 24.54 8.63
N MET A 111 8.43 24.09 8.88
CA MET A 111 8.76 22.66 8.86
C MET A 111 8.01 21.89 9.94
N GLY A 112 7.89 22.45 11.15
CA GLY A 112 7.09 21.85 12.22
C GLY A 112 5.63 21.64 11.81
N ALA A 113 5.01 22.63 11.15
CA ALA A 113 3.66 22.50 10.62
C ALA A 113 3.55 21.40 9.56
N VAL A 114 4.51 21.32 8.63
CA VAL A 114 4.57 20.26 7.62
C VAL A 114 4.65 18.88 8.28
N PHE A 115 5.60 18.68 9.20
CA PHE A 115 5.73 17.41 9.91
C PHE A 115 4.49 17.08 10.75
N PHE A 116 3.84 18.06 11.36
CA PHE A 116 2.58 17.87 12.08
C PHE A 116 1.50 17.27 11.15
N PHE A 117 1.28 17.85 9.96
CA PHE A 117 0.33 17.31 9.00
C PHE A 117 0.73 15.93 8.45
N LEU A 118 2.03 15.68 8.20
CA LEU A 118 2.51 14.36 7.81
C LEU A 118 2.23 13.31 8.90
N MET A 119 2.47 13.64 10.17
CA MET A 119 2.23 12.73 11.29
C MET A 119 0.73 12.45 11.48
N MET A 120 -0.13 13.46 11.31
CA MET A 120 -1.58 13.25 11.27
C MET A 120 -1.97 12.27 10.15
N GLY A 121 -1.46 12.47 8.93
CA GLY A 121 -1.72 11.57 7.82
C GLY A 121 -1.20 10.15 8.07
N SER A 122 0.00 10.02 8.66
CA SER A 122 0.59 8.73 9.02
C SER A 122 -0.21 8.00 10.10
N ALA A 123 -0.90 8.72 10.99
CA ALA A 123 -1.73 8.14 12.04
C ALA A 123 -3.13 7.76 11.53
N ILE A 124 -3.73 8.59 10.66
CA ILE A 124 -5.10 8.41 10.17
C ILE A 124 -5.17 7.36 9.05
N SER A 125 -4.19 7.36 8.13
CA SER A 125 -4.24 6.50 6.94
C SER A 125 -4.35 5.01 7.24
N PRO A 126 -3.63 4.40 8.22
CA PRO A 126 -3.77 2.98 8.50
C PRO A 126 -5.16 2.60 9.00
N ALA A 127 -5.85 3.50 9.72
CA ALA A 127 -7.21 3.25 10.20
C ALA A 127 -8.22 3.20 9.04
N ILE A 128 -8.11 4.14 8.09
CA ILE A 128 -8.98 4.17 6.90
C ILE A 128 -8.72 2.96 6.01
N LEU A 129 -7.45 2.68 5.70
CA LEU A 129 -7.07 1.57 4.83
C LEU A 129 -7.35 0.21 5.49
N GLY A 130 -7.11 0.08 6.80
CA GLY A 130 -7.42 -1.12 7.58
C GLY A 130 -8.93 -1.37 7.69
N SER A 131 -9.74 -0.33 7.93
CA SER A 131 -11.20 -0.47 7.91
C SER A 131 -11.71 -0.89 6.53
N THR A 132 -11.17 -0.28 5.45
CA THR A 132 -11.50 -0.67 4.07
C THR A 132 -11.12 -2.13 3.80
N MET A 133 -9.95 -2.56 4.26
CA MET A 133 -9.47 -3.94 4.16
C MET A 133 -10.45 -4.89 4.83
N ASN A 134 -10.74 -4.65 6.11
CA ASN A 134 -11.53 -5.55 6.94
C ASN A 134 -12.95 -5.68 6.39
N VAL A 135 -13.62 -4.57 6.08
CA VAL A 135 -14.98 -4.58 5.52
C VAL A 135 -15.02 -5.34 4.19
N SER A 136 -14.04 -5.12 3.31
CA SER A 136 -14.01 -5.78 2.01
C SER A 136 -13.67 -7.27 2.12
N TYR A 137 -12.76 -7.63 3.03
CA TYR A 137 -12.35 -9.00 3.30
C TYR A 137 -13.49 -9.80 3.93
N GLU A 138 -14.13 -9.26 4.97
CA GLU A 138 -15.26 -9.86 5.66
C GLU A 138 -16.41 -10.15 4.69
N ASN A 139 -16.84 -9.14 3.92
CA ASN A 139 -17.91 -9.31 2.94
C ASN A 139 -17.60 -10.36 1.87
N SER A 140 -16.35 -10.39 1.38
CA SER A 140 -15.92 -11.37 0.38
C SER A 140 -15.82 -12.78 0.95
N LEU A 141 -15.30 -12.90 2.18
CA LEU A 141 -15.08 -14.20 2.80
C LEU A 141 -16.40 -14.83 3.21
N SER A 142 -17.31 -14.09 3.84
CA SER A 142 -18.65 -14.59 4.19
C SER A 142 -19.44 -15.12 2.99
N GLN A 143 -19.17 -14.63 1.78
CA GLN A 143 -19.79 -15.11 0.54
C GLN A 143 -19.06 -16.30 -0.10
N SER A 144 -17.77 -16.45 0.18
CA SER A 144 -16.89 -17.45 -0.45
C SER A 144 -16.63 -18.67 0.44
N LEU A 145 -17.07 -18.64 1.72
CA LEU A 145 -16.90 -19.74 2.64
C LEU A 145 -17.67 -20.99 2.16
N PRO A 146 -17.06 -22.18 2.19
CA PRO A 146 -17.73 -23.41 1.81
C PRO A 146 -18.82 -23.77 2.84
N GLU A 147 -20.03 -24.10 2.36
CA GLU A 147 -21.20 -24.40 3.21
C GLU A 147 -20.94 -25.51 4.25
N GLY A 148 -20.05 -26.47 3.95
CA GLY A 148 -19.70 -27.56 4.87
C GLY A 148 -18.74 -27.17 6.00
N LEU A 149 -18.20 -25.95 6.01
CA LEU A 149 -17.25 -25.51 7.05
C LEU A 149 -17.94 -25.25 8.39
N SER A 150 -19.16 -24.70 8.37
CA SER A 150 -19.93 -24.39 9.59
C SER A 150 -20.35 -25.62 10.38
N ASP A 151 -20.40 -26.79 9.74
CA ASP A 151 -20.75 -28.05 10.40
C ASP A 151 -19.56 -28.69 11.14
N ILE A 152 -18.34 -28.27 10.80
CA ILE A 152 -17.09 -28.89 11.24
C ILE A 152 -16.33 -27.97 12.21
N VAL A 153 -16.38 -26.67 11.96
CA VAL A 153 -15.60 -25.66 12.66
C VAL A 153 -16.52 -24.81 13.55
N ASP A 154 -16.09 -24.57 14.79
CA ASP A 154 -16.87 -23.77 15.74
C ASP A 154 -17.03 -22.32 15.24
N GLU A 155 -18.18 -21.70 15.53
CA GLU A 155 -18.52 -20.34 15.10
C GLU A 155 -17.42 -19.32 15.45
N LYS A 156 -16.81 -19.46 16.63
CA LYS A 156 -15.70 -18.60 17.08
C LYS A 156 -14.45 -18.68 16.19
N THR A 157 -14.16 -19.85 15.62
CA THR A 157 -13.03 -20.00 14.69
C THR A 157 -13.37 -19.35 13.35
N ILE A 158 -14.61 -19.49 12.88
CA ILE A 158 -15.09 -18.79 11.67
C ILE A 158 -15.00 -17.27 11.87
N GLU A 159 -15.46 -16.76 13.01
CA GLU A 159 -15.32 -15.33 13.37
C GLU A 159 -13.85 -14.89 13.34
N SER A 160 -12.93 -15.70 13.84
CA SER A 160 -11.50 -15.36 13.81
C SER A 160 -10.93 -15.33 12.38
N LEU A 161 -11.38 -16.23 11.50
CA LEU A 161 -10.98 -16.26 10.09
C LEU A 161 -11.51 -15.04 9.33
N VAL A 162 -12.75 -14.64 9.63
CA VAL A 162 -13.44 -13.50 9.01
C VAL A 162 -12.90 -12.16 9.52
N GLY A 163 -12.54 -12.09 10.80
CA GLY A 163 -12.04 -10.87 11.44
C GLY A 163 -10.55 -10.57 11.19
N ASP A 164 -9.76 -11.56 10.78
CA ASP A 164 -8.32 -11.41 10.60
C ASP A 164 -7.86 -11.71 9.14
N PRO A 165 -7.63 -10.67 8.33
CA PRO A 165 -7.09 -10.82 6.98
C PRO A 165 -5.65 -11.37 6.92
N GLN A 166 -4.93 -11.44 8.04
CA GLN A 166 -3.54 -11.89 8.10
C GLN A 166 -3.39 -13.38 8.38
N VAL A 167 -4.49 -14.14 8.51
CA VAL A 167 -4.45 -15.58 8.83
C VAL A 167 -3.56 -16.37 7.87
N LEU A 168 -3.57 -16.05 6.56
CA LEU A 168 -2.71 -16.73 5.58
C LEU A 168 -1.21 -16.45 5.77
N LEU A 169 -0.86 -15.36 6.45
CA LEU A 169 0.52 -15.00 6.74
C LEU A 169 1.06 -15.72 7.98
N SER A 170 0.18 -16.31 8.79
CA SER A 170 0.55 -17.07 9.98
C SER A 170 0.54 -18.58 9.72
N GLU A 171 1.72 -19.18 9.62
CA GLU A 171 1.90 -20.63 9.45
C GLU A 171 1.17 -21.42 10.54
N SER A 172 1.25 -20.95 11.80
CA SER A 172 0.59 -21.59 12.93
C SER A 172 -0.94 -21.57 12.85
N ALA A 173 -1.55 -20.51 12.31
CA ALA A 173 -3.02 -20.47 12.18
C ALA A 173 -3.50 -21.43 11.09
N LEU A 174 -2.75 -21.54 9.99
CA LEU A 174 -3.01 -22.50 8.91
C LEU A 174 -2.86 -23.95 9.40
N GLU A 175 -1.83 -24.25 10.18
CA GLU A 175 -1.65 -25.59 10.78
C GLU A 175 -2.80 -25.94 11.73
N ASN A 176 -3.17 -25.04 12.65
CA ASN A 176 -4.29 -25.26 13.57
C ASN A 176 -5.63 -25.46 12.82
N LEU A 177 -5.87 -24.67 11.75
CA LEU A 177 -7.05 -24.82 10.91
C LEU A 177 -7.07 -26.18 10.20
N LYS A 178 -5.91 -26.60 9.66
CA LYS A 178 -5.75 -27.88 8.98
C LYS A 178 -6.00 -29.06 9.93
N GLU A 179 -5.44 -29.01 11.13
CA GLU A 179 -5.63 -30.05 12.14
C GLU A 179 -7.11 -30.15 12.55
N THR A 180 -7.76 -29.02 12.84
CA THR A 180 -9.19 -28.97 13.22
C THR A 180 -10.09 -29.60 12.15
N ILE A 181 -9.86 -29.26 10.87
CA ILE A 181 -10.65 -29.79 9.74
C ILE A 181 -10.37 -31.28 9.52
N ARG A 182 -9.13 -31.73 9.73
CA ARG A 182 -8.71 -33.13 9.55
C ARG A 182 -9.20 -34.06 10.66
N GLU A 183 -9.29 -33.59 11.90
CA GLU A 183 -9.81 -34.37 13.03
C GLU A 183 -11.33 -34.59 12.95
N LYS A 184 -12.07 -33.62 12.41
CA LYS A 184 -13.54 -33.61 12.43
C LYS A 184 -14.23 -34.01 11.11
N GLY A 185 -13.51 -34.28 10.00
CA GLY A 185 -14.14 -34.56 8.70
C GLY A 185 -13.38 -35.48 7.73
N GLY A 186 -14.12 -36.32 6.99
CA GLY A 186 -13.56 -37.26 6.00
C GLY A 186 -13.04 -36.61 4.71
N ASN A 187 -13.65 -35.50 4.26
CA ASN A 187 -13.22 -34.67 3.12
C ASN A 187 -12.31 -33.49 3.55
N GLY A 188 -11.60 -33.63 4.67
CA GLY A 188 -10.90 -32.51 5.32
C GLY A 188 -9.87 -31.79 4.43
N GLU A 189 -9.13 -32.51 3.59
CA GLU A 189 -8.14 -31.87 2.70
C GLU A 189 -8.82 -31.00 1.63
N GLN A 190 -9.91 -31.44 1.02
CA GLN A 190 -10.61 -30.66 -0.01
C GLN A 190 -11.26 -29.40 0.58
N LEU A 191 -11.89 -29.54 1.76
CA LEU A 191 -12.51 -28.42 2.46
C LEU A 191 -11.47 -27.39 2.92
N PHE A 192 -10.31 -27.87 3.39
CA PHE A 192 -9.19 -27.00 3.75
C PHE A 192 -8.70 -26.20 2.53
N GLN A 193 -8.48 -26.85 1.38
CA GLN A 193 -8.07 -26.16 0.16
C GLN A 193 -9.09 -25.10 -0.28
N GLN A 194 -10.39 -25.43 -0.27
CA GLN A 194 -11.45 -24.47 -0.58
C GLN A 194 -11.47 -23.28 0.38
N THR A 195 -11.23 -23.52 1.67
CA THR A 195 -11.19 -22.47 2.68
C THR A 195 -9.99 -21.55 2.47
N VAL A 196 -8.80 -22.11 2.20
CA VAL A 196 -7.60 -21.33 1.90
C VAL A 196 -7.78 -20.50 0.63
N GLU A 197 -8.39 -21.07 -0.41
CA GLU A 197 -8.70 -20.36 -1.66
C GLU A 197 -9.71 -19.22 -1.43
N ALA A 198 -10.75 -19.45 -0.64
CA ALA A 198 -11.72 -18.42 -0.25
C ALA A 198 -11.07 -17.27 0.53
N ILE A 199 -10.17 -17.58 1.46
CA ILE A 199 -9.41 -16.57 2.21
C ILE A 199 -8.50 -15.79 1.25
N ARG A 200 -7.80 -16.47 0.34
CA ARG A 200 -6.89 -15.84 -0.63
C ARG A 200 -7.63 -14.89 -1.57
N HIS A 201 -8.76 -15.32 -2.12
CA HIS A 201 -9.62 -14.51 -2.96
C HIS A 201 -10.16 -13.28 -2.20
N SER A 202 -10.55 -13.45 -0.94
CA SER A 202 -11.04 -12.35 -0.10
C SER A 202 -9.95 -11.36 0.28
N LEU A 203 -8.74 -11.86 0.53
CA LEU A 203 -7.55 -11.04 0.75
C LEU A 203 -7.22 -10.20 -0.49
N GLU A 204 -7.26 -10.80 -1.68
CA GLU A 204 -7.08 -10.09 -2.94
C GLU A 204 -8.12 -8.98 -3.12
N ALA A 205 -9.41 -9.29 -2.89
CA ALA A 205 -10.49 -8.31 -3.01
C ALA A 205 -10.29 -7.10 -2.07
N GLY A 206 -9.91 -7.37 -0.81
CA GLY A 206 -9.61 -6.32 0.17
C GLY A 206 -8.41 -5.45 -0.25
N LEU A 207 -7.32 -6.08 -0.68
CA LEU A 207 -6.12 -5.36 -1.13
C LEU A 207 -6.39 -4.53 -2.39
N ARG A 208 -7.18 -5.05 -3.33
CA ARG A 208 -7.58 -4.32 -4.53
C ARG A 208 -8.39 -3.07 -4.18
N ASN A 209 -9.30 -3.15 -3.21
CA ASN A 209 -10.04 -1.98 -2.73
C ASN A 209 -9.13 -0.93 -2.07
N ILE A 210 -8.13 -1.34 -1.31
CA ILE A 210 -7.10 -0.43 -0.77
C ILE A 210 -6.37 0.29 -1.90
N PHE A 211 -5.98 -0.43 -2.96
CA PHE A 211 -5.29 0.17 -4.09
C PHE A 211 -6.17 1.17 -4.85
N TRP A 212 -7.48 0.91 -4.97
CA TRP A 212 -8.43 1.89 -5.51
C TRP A 212 -8.54 3.15 -4.65
N VAL A 213 -8.66 3.00 -3.33
CA VAL A 213 -8.67 4.15 -2.40
C VAL A 213 -7.36 4.95 -2.53
N GLY A 214 -6.23 4.26 -2.61
CA GLY A 214 -4.92 4.86 -2.87
C GLY A 214 -4.86 5.63 -4.19
N LEU A 215 -5.37 5.06 -5.28
CA LEU A 215 -5.41 5.72 -6.58
C LEU A 215 -6.27 7.00 -6.54
N ILE A 216 -7.45 6.96 -5.91
CA ILE A 216 -8.31 8.14 -5.75
C ILE A 216 -7.57 9.22 -4.96
N MET A 217 -6.92 8.87 -3.85
CA MET A 217 -6.13 9.82 -3.07
C MET A 217 -4.96 10.42 -3.87
N MET A 218 -4.30 9.63 -4.73
CA MET A 218 -3.24 10.14 -5.61
C MET A 218 -3.78 11.10 -6.66
N ILE A 219 -4.96 10.82 -7.24
CA ILE A 219 -5.61 11.72 -8.20
C ILE A 219 -6.02 13.03 -7.52
N VAL A 220 -6.62 12.96 -6.32
CA VAL A 220 -6.96 14.16 -5.54
C VAL A 220 -5.70 14.99 -5.24
N SER A 221 -4.62 14.33 -4.81
CA SER A 221 -3.33 15.00 -4.56
C SER A 221 -2.77 15.63 -5.84
N PHE A 222 -2.89 14.95 -6.98
CA PHE A 222 -2.49 15.45 -8.29
C PHE A 222 -3.31 16.68 -8.71
N LEU A 223 -4.61 16.72 -8.41
CA LEU A 223 -5.45 17.89 -8.69
C LEU A 223 -5.08 19.07 -7.79
N ILE A 224 -4.83 18.83 -6.51
CA ILE A 224 -4.38 19.86 -5.57
C ILE A 224 -3.04 20.44 -6.03
N ILE A 225 -2.06 19.61 -6.43
CA ILE A 225 -0.75 20.11 -6.86
C ILE A 225 -0.84 20.93 -8.15
N CYS A 226 -1.83 20.66 -9.01
CA CYS A 226 -2.08 21.47 -10.20
C CYS A 226 -2.48 22.91 -9.84
N THR A 227 -3.11 23.14 -8.69
CA THR A 227 -3.45 24.48 -8.19
C THR A 227 -2.27 25.25 -7.59
N VAL A 228 -1.16 24.56 -7.27
CA VAL A 228 0.02 25.20 -6.67
C VAL A 228 0.75 26.08 -7.71
N PRO A 229 1.23 27.28 -7.33
CA PRO A 229 1.97 28.17 -8.22
C PRO A 229 3.23 27.53 -8.79
N SER A 230 3.63 27.96 -9.99
CA SER A 230 4.76 27.37 -10.73
C SER A 230 6.14 27.90 -10.33
N LYS A 231 6.19 28.96 -9.52
CA LYS A 231 7.41 29.65 -9.07
C LYS A 231 7.34 29.88 -7.56
N PHE A 232 8.50 30.01 -6.94
CA PHE A 232 8.60 30.51 -5.57
C PHE A 232 7.96 31.91 -5.49
N ALA A 233 7.31 32.21 -4.38
CA ALA A 233 6.88 33.57 -4.10
C ALA A 233 8.14 34.44 -3.93
N ASP A 234 8.14 35.65 -4.49
CA ASP A 234 9.20 36.62 -4.22
C ASP A 234 9.12 37.00 -2.74
N ILE A 235 10.05 36.47 -1.94
CA ILE A 235 10.16 36.83 -0.52
C ILE A 235 10.92 38.15 -0.49
N GLU A 236 10.22 39.27 -0.33
CA GLU A 236 10.85 40.55 0.02
C GLU A 236 11.54 40.37 1.39
N GLU A 237 12.85 40.68 1.44
CA GLU A 237 13.70 40.58 2.63
C GLU A 237 13.31 41.56 3.75
#